data_AF-C0GEB3-F1
#
_entry.id   AF-C0GEB3-F1
#
_cell.length_a   1.000
_cell.length_b   1.000
_cell.length_c   1.000
_cell.angle_alpha   90.00
_cell.angle_beta   90.00
_cell.angle_gamma   90.00
#
_symmetry.space_group_name_H-M   'P 1'
#
loop_
_entity.id
_entity.type
_entity.pdbx_description
1 polymer ?
#
loop_
_entity_poly.entity_id
_entity_poly.type
_entity_poly.pdbx_seq_one_letter_code
_entity_poly.pdbx_strand_id
1 'polypeptide(L)'
;MGFIDFFKNKLRSQANKADPFGDNAYQENHDYFTEKKCPNCQFILKQVNKKNNCPSCKETIIVDRHYKTKKKMLLTKEQAERLAIEKKHFDDLNWATKLAEKMELSTREISAMAKSTQVNTKFSVLWNRANDMAMNYAQKSKWQSYRDMRLMMAEITHKDHKLQKALEFYLAVCYLDLNGPDDSAPYEAKKGDIKQSIINTIREICTELGITPDRLEEIYVSCNLPEKNSFIPLSPQETWPQFLKAYKKT
;
A
#
# COMPACT_ATOMS: atom_id res chain seq x y z
N MET A 1 1.26 -29.95 -2.56
CA MET A 1 0.80 -28.57 -2.28
C MET A 1 2.05 -27.74 -2.01
N GLY A 2 2.32 -26.68 -2.78
CA GLY A 2 3.55 -25.91 -2.62
C GLY A 2 3.58 -25.16 -1.29
N PHE A 3 4.77 -24.86 -0.76
CA PHE A 3 4.92 -24.12 0.51
C PHE A 3 4.25 -22.73 0.46
N ILE A 4 4.25 -22.11 -0.72
CA ILE A 4 3.52 -20.87 -1.02
C ILE A 4 1.99 -21.06 -0.95
N ASP A 5 1.46 -22.17 -1.45
CA ASP A 5 0.02 -22.48 -1.36
C ASP A 5 -0.40 -22.70 0.09
N PHE A 6 0.43 -23.40 0.87
CA PHE A 6 0.23 -23.56 2.30
C PHE A 6 0.22 -22.21 3.02
N PHE A 7 1.14 -21.30 2.67
CA PHE A 7 1.15 -19.96 3.25
C PHE A 7 -0.04 -19.10 2.83
N LYS A 8 -0.42 -19.10 1.55
CA LYS A 8 -1.65 -18.46 1.06
C LYS A 8 -2.84 -18.95 1.85
N ASN A 9 -2.97 -20.27 2.02
CA ASN A 9 -4.04 -20.87 2.79
C ASN A 9 -3.97 -20.50 4.27
N LYS A 10 -2.77 -20.41 4.86
CA LYS A 10 -2.59 -20.01 6.27
C LYS A 10 -2.89 -18.53 6.51
N LEU A 11 -2.38 -17.62 5.69
CA LEU A 11 -2.74 -16.20 5.75
C LEU A 11 -4.22 -15.98 5.46
N ARG A 12 -4.80 -16.66 4.46
CA ARG A 12 -6.25 -16.62 4.20
C ARG A 12 -7.04 -17.16 5.38
N SER A 13 -6.60 -18.25 6.00
CA SER A 13 -7.24 -18.80 7.19
C SER A 13 -7.20 -17.81 8.36
N GLN A 14 -6.15 -17.00 8.47
CA GLN A 14 -6.03 -15.98 9.51
C GLN A 14 -6.80 -14.71 9.19
N ALA A 15 -6.86 -14.32 7.91
CA ALA A 15 -7.77 -13.28 7.43
C ALA A 15 -9.22 -13.67 7.75
N ASN A 16 -9.58 -14.93 7.50
CA ASN A 16 -10.90 -15.48 7.78
C ASN A 16 -11.16 -15.69 9.27
N LYS A 17 -10.13 -15.84 10.11
CA LYS A 17 -10.26 -15.82 11.59
C LYS A 17 -10.35 -14.40 12.15
N ALA A 18 -9.77 -13.42 11.46
CA ALA A 18 -9.87 -12.00 11.80
C ALA A 18 -11.15 -11.35 11.25
N ASP A 19 -11.83 -12.01 10.33
CA ASP A 19 -13.21 -11.78 9.92
C ASP A 19 -14.14 -12.39 10.99
N PRO A 20 -14.64 -11.60 11.95
CA PRO A 20 -15.36 -12.13 13.11
C PRO A 20 -16.70 -12.78 12.75
N PHE A 21 -17.14 -12.64 11.49
CA PHE A 21 -18.50 -12.95 11.06
C PHE A 21 -18.54 -14.08 10.02
N GLY A 22 -17.38 -14.47 9.47
CA GLY A 22 -17.23 -15.58 8.53
C GLY A 22 -17.75 -15.28 7.12
N ASP A 23 -17.49 -16.19 6.16
CA ASP A 23 -17.81 -15.97 4.74
C ASP A 23 -19.32 -15.80 4.44
N ASN A 24 -20.20 -16.11 5.41
CA ASN A 24 -21.65 -16.01 5.31
C ASN A 24 -22.26 -14.75 5.96
N ALA A 25 -21.44 -13.89 6.58
CA ALA A 25 -21.88 -12.69 7.32
C ALA A 25 -22.79 -11.74 6.55
N TYR A 26 -22.71 -11.77 5.21
CA TYR A 26 -23.46 -10.89 4.32
C TYR A 26 -24.40 -11.66 3.38
N GLN A 27 -24.66 -12.94 3.63
CA GLN A 27 -25.57 -13.73 2.79
C GLN A 27 -26.98 -13.11 2.82
N GLU A 28 -27.48 -12.72 3.98
CA GLU A 28 -28.76 -12.01 4.10
C GLU A 28 -28.77 -10.68 3.31
N ASN A 29 -27.68 -9.93 3.31
CA ASN A 29 -27.57 -8.69 2.54
C ASN A 29 -27.60 -8.93 1.02
N HIS A 30 -27.08 -10.07 0.58
CA HIS A 30 -27.20 -10.50 -0.81
C HIS A 30 -28.63 -10.93 -1.15
N ASP A 31 -29.32 -11.60 -0.23
CA ASP A 31 -30.72 -11.99 -0.40
C ASP A 31 -31.62 -10.76 -0.44
N TYR A 32 -31.39 -9.78 0.44
CA TYR A 32 -32.03 -8.47 0.38
C TYR A 32 -31.84 -7.77 -0.97
N PHE A 33 -30.64 -7.85 -1.55
CA PHE A 33 -30.40 -7.31 -2.89
C PHE A 33 -31.22 -8.03 -3.96
N THR A 34 -31.25 -9.36 -3.92
CA THR A 34 -31.96 -10.21 -4.90
C THR A 34 -33.47 -9.99 -4.81
N GLU A 35 -34.01 -9.92 -3.59
CA GLU A 35 -35.42 -9.72 -3.30
C GLU A 35 -35.84 -8.24 -3.28
N LYS A 36 -34.89 -7.33 -3.48
CA LYS A 36 -35.07 -5.87 -3.40
C LYS A 36 -35.66 -5.41 -2.05
N LYS A 37 -35.31 -6.06 -0.95
CA LYS A 37 -35.79 -5.71 0.40
C LYS A 37 -34.85 -4.72 1.07
N CYS A 38 -35.41 -3.74 1.79
CA CYS A 38 -34.62 -2.84 2.62
C CYS A 38 -33.94 -3.60 3.78
N PRO A 39 -32.63 -3.46 4.00
CA PRO A 39 -31.95 -4.16 5.11
C PRO A 39 -32.39 -3.69 6.50
N ASN A 40 -33.01 -2.50 6.63
CA ASN A 40 -33.45 -1.96 7.92
C ASN A 40 -34.89 -2.35 8.29
N CYS A 41 -35.81 -2.37 7.32
CA CYS A 41 -37.25 -2.57 7.57
C CYS A 41 -37.92 -3.59 6.64
N GLN A 42 -37.14 -4.25 5.76
CA GLN A 42 -37.59 -5.26 4.81
C GLN A 42 -38.62 -4.81 3.75
N PHE A 43 -38.93 -3.52 3.67
CA PHE A 43 -39.79 -2.96 2.63
C PHE A 43 -39.27 -3.29 1.22
N ILE A 44 -40.16 -3.71 0.31
CA ILE A 44 -39.83 -4.06 -1.08
C ILE A 44 -39.64 -2.80 -1.92
N LEU A 45 -38.41 -2.58 -2.36
CA LEU A 45 -37.98 -1.44 -3.15
C LEU A 45 -38.39 -1.63 -4.62
N LYS A 46 -39.00 -0.59 -5.20
CA LYS A 46 -39.27 -0.56 -6.66
C LYS A 46 -37.97 -0.59 -7.48
N GLN A 47 -36.96 0.13 -7.01
CA GLN A 47 -35.67 0.27 -7.66
C GLN A 47 -34.51 0.27 -6.66
N VAL A 48 -33.36 -0.22 -7.10
CA VAL A 48 -32.14 -0.34 -6.31
C VAL A 48 -31.02 0.43 -7.00
N ASN A 49 -30.65 1.58 -6.42
CA ASN A 49 -29.60 2.46 -6.93
C ASN A 49 -28.36 2.35 -6.04
N LYS A 50 -27.20 2.84 -6.52
CA LYS A 50 -25.92 2.75 -5.78
C LYS A 50 -26.02 3.26 -4.33
N LYS A 51 -26.78 4.34 -4.12
CA LYS A 51 -27.10 4.91 -2.81
C LYS A 51 -28.48 5.57 -2.89
N ASN A 52 -29.38 5.22 -1.98
CA ASN A 52 -30.72 5.82 -1.88
C ASN A 52 -31.31 5.64 -0.48
N ASN A 53 -32.38 6.38 -0.18
CA ASN A 53 -33.12 6.22 1.08
C ASN A 53 -34.33 5.29 0.87
N CYS A 54 -34.64 4.48 1.88
CA CYS A 54 -35.84 3.66 1.89
C CYS A 54 -37.09 4.56 1.90
N PRO A 55 -38.10 4.35 1.03
CA PRO A 55 -39.32 5.13 1.07
C PRO A 55 -40.16 4.89 2.33
N SER A 56 -40.01 3.72 2.98
CA SER A 56 -40.71 3.35 4.21
C SER A 56 -40.02 3.92 5.45
N CYS A 57 -38.84 3.38 5.83
CA CYS A 57 -38.15 3.78 7.06
C CYS A 57 -37.22 5.00 6.91
N LYS A 58 -37.08 5.58 5.71
CA LYS A 58 -36.19 6.72 5.39
C LYS A 58 -34.68 6.49 5.57
N GLU A 59 -34.28 5.34 6.12
CA GLU A 59 -32.87 4.98 6.27
C GLU A 59 -32.11 4.87 4.95
N THR A 60 -30.82 5.20 4.98
CA THR A 60 -29.93 5.08 3.82
C THR A 60 -29.60 3.62 3.53
N ILE A 61 -29.69 3.25 2.26
CA ILE A 61 -29.33 1.95 1.71
C ILE A 61 -28.17 2.16 0.73
N ILE A 62 -27.15 1.32 0.85
CA ILE A 62 -25.95 1.36 0.01
C ILE A 62 -25.86 0.04 -0.75
N VAL A 63 -25.65 0.11 -2.06
CA VAL A 63 -25.34 -1.06 -2.88
C VAL A 63 -23.82 -1.16 -3.02
N ASP A 64 -23.26 -2.27 -2.56
CA ASP A 64 -21.85 -2.59 -2.78
C ASP A 64 -21.68 -4.09 -3.13
N ARG A 65 -20.44 -4.50 -3.42
CA ARG A 65 -20.07 -5.89 -3.69
C ARG A 65 -19.16 -6.44 -2.60
N HIS A 66 -19.43 -7.67 -2.19
CA HIS A 66 -18.56 -8.36 -1.25
C HIS A 66 -17.16 -8.54 -1.83
N TYR A 67 -16.12 -8.22 -1.07
CA TYR A 67 -14.75 -8.17 -1.57
C TYR A 67 -14.18 -9.56 -1.94
N LYS A 68 -14.65 -10.64 -1.31
CA LYS A 68 -14.28 -12.03 -1.66
C LYS A 68 -15.16 -12.60 -2.79
N THR A 69 -16.48 -12.62 -2.58
CA THR A 69 -17.44 -13.36 -3.43
C THR A 69 -17.95 -12.54 -4.63
N LYS A 70 -17.70 -11.22 -4.64
CA LYS A 70 -18.13 -10.25 -5.67
C LYS A 70 -19.65 -10.12 -5.86
N LYS A 71 -20.45 -10.80 -5.04
CA LYS A 71 -21.92 -10.71 -5.00
C LYS A 71 -22.34 -9.29 -4.59
N LYS A 72 -23.38 -8.76 -5.24
CA LYS A 72 -23.99 -7.47 -4.88
C LYS A 72 -24.84 -7.60 -3.62
N MET A 73 -24.85 -6.58 -2.79
CA MET A 73 -25.48 -6.57 -1.46
C MET A 73 -26.17 -5.24 -1.21
N LEU A 74 -27.26 -5.25 -0.43
CA LEU A 74 -27.83 -4.05 0.17
C LEU A 74 -27.36 -3.94 1.60
N LEU A 75 -26.72 -2.82 1.92
CA LEU A 75 -26.06 -2.58 3.20
C LEU A 75 -26.69 -1.38 3.89
N THR A 76 -26.76 -1.44 5.21
CA THR A 76 -26.89 -0.23 6.03
C THR A 76 -25.60 0.59 5.96
N LYS A 77 -25.64 1.84 6.44
CA LYS A 77 -24.43 2.68 6.51
C LYS A 77 -23.32 2.02 7.32
N GLU A 78 -23.66 1.50 8.50
CA GLU A 78 -22.73 0.81 9.41
C GLU A 78 -22.12 -0.45 8.76
N GLN A 79 -22.94 -1.25 8.08
CA GLN A 79 -22.46 -2.43 7.36
C GLN A 79 -21.53 -2.07 6.20
N ALA A 80 -21.78 -0.95 5.50
CA ALA A 80 -20.90 -0.48 4.44
C ALA A 80 -19.54 0.01 4.96
N GLU A 81 -19.54 0.74 6.08
CA GLU A 81 -18.30 1.17 6.76
C GLU A 81 -17.50 -0.04 7.24
N ARG A 82 -18.16 -1.03 7.84
CA ARG A 82 -17.55 -2.30 8.24
C ARG A 82 -16.95 -3.05 7.04
N LEU A 83 -17.72 -3.22 5.96
CA LEU A 83 -17.25 -3.88 4.74
C LEU A 83 -16.01 -3.19 4.15
N ALA A 84 -15.93 -1.85 4.24
CA ALA A 84 -14.78 -1.10 3.77
C ALA A 84 -13.50 -1.42 4.57
N ILE A 85 -13.61 -1.55 5.89
CA ILE A 85 -12.50 -1.95 6.76
C ILE A 85 -12.05 -3.38 6.45
N GLU A 86 -12.99 -4.33 6.38
CA GLU A 86 -12.70 -5.73 6.05
C GLU A 86 -12.04 -5.86 4.67
N LYS A 87 -12.56 -5.15 3.66
CA LYS A 87 -11.98 -5.10 2.31
C LYS A 87 -10.55 -4.58 2.34
N LYS A 88 -10.28 -3.50 3.07
CA LYS A 88 -8.93 -2.93 3.21
C LYS A 88 -7.96 -3.97 3.79
N HIS A 89 -8.34 -4.64 4.87
CA HIS A 89 -7.54 -5.72 5.46
C HIS A 89 -7.27 -6.85 4.46
N PHE A 90 -8.28 -7.28 3.70
CA PHE A 90 -8.12 -8.29 2.67
C PHE A 90 -7.17 -7.86 1.55
N ASP A 91 -7.29 -6.62 1.07
CA ASP A 91 -6.43 -6.06 0.03
C ASP A 91 -4.98 -5.95 0.50
N ASP A 92 -4.74 -5.49 1.72
CA ASP A 92 -3.39 -5.41 2.31
C ASP A 92 -2.75 -6.78 2.49
N LEU A 93 -3.53 -7.80 2.89
CA LEU A 93 -3.03 -9.18 2.99
C LEU A 93 -2.68 -9.78 1.63
N ASN A 94 -3.52 -9.56 0.61
CA ASN A 94 -3.22 -10.01 -0.74
C ASN A 94 -1.98 -9.33 -1.30
N TRP A 95 -1.83 -8.02 -1.06
CA TRP A 95 -0.64 -7.27 -1.45
C TRP A 95 0.61 -7.82 -0.76
N ALA A 96 0.58 -7.98 0.57
CA ALA A 96 1.70 -8.51 1.35
C ALA A 96 2.09 -9.94 0.91
N THR A 97 1.10 -10.77 0.53
CA THR A 97 1.35 -12.12 0.02
C THR A 97 2.06 -12.09 -1.33
N LYS A 98 1.57 -11.28 -2.27
CA LYS A 98 2.22 -11.12 -3.60
C LYS A 98 3.64 -10.57 -3.46
N LEU A 99 3.83 -9.64 -2.53
CA LEU A 99 5.16 -9.08 -2.26
C LEU A 99 6.10 -10.13 -1.67
N ALA A 100 5.60 -10.94 -0.72
CA ALA A 100 6.36 -12.03 -0.13
C ALA A 100 6.83 -13.05 -1.20
N GLU A 101 5.99 -13.34 -2.20
CA GLU A 101 6.36 -14.19 -3.34
C GLU A 101 7.44 -13.54 -4.19
N LYS A 102 7.27 -12.26 -4.54
CA LYS A 102 8.23 -11.49 -5.35
C LYS A 102 9.62 -11.43 -4.71
N MET A 103 9.68 -11.37 -3.38
CA MET A 103 10.92 -11.27 -2.61
C MET A 103 11.49 -12.64 -2.19
N GLU A 104 10.84 -13.73 -2.60
CA GLU A 104 11.24 -15.12 -2.33
C GLU A 104 11.50 -15.36 -0.84
N LEU A 105 10.56 -14.95 0.03
CA LEU A 105 10.72 -15.11 1.47
C LEU A 105 10.92 -16.59 1.84
N SER A 106 11.79 -16.82 2.81
CA SER A 106 12.04 -18.16 3.35
C SER A 106 10.86 -18.69 4.15
N THR A 107 10.83 -20.01 4.33
CA THR A 107 9.86 -20.70 5.19
C THR A 107 9.75 -20.12 6.59
N ARG A 108 10.86 -19.64 7.14
CA ARG A 108 10.92 -19.02 8.47
C ARG A 108 10.25 -17.65 8.48
N GLU A 109 10.55 -16.79 7.53
CA GLU A 109 9.97 -15.44 7.40
C GLU A 109 8.47 -15.51 7.14
N ILE A 110 8.08 -16.40 6.23
CA ILE A 110 6.68 -16.74 5.95
C ILE A 110 5.97 -17.21 7.23
N SER A 111 6.59 -18.09 8.01
CA SER A 111 6.03 -18.55 9.28
C SER A 111 5.91 -17.44 10.32
N ALA A 112 6.84 -16.49 10.37
CA ALA A 112 6.78 -15.33 11.24
C ALA A 112 5.64 -14.38 10.85
N MET A 113 5.45 -14.09 9.56
CA MET A 113 4.32 -13.31 9.05
C MET A 113 2.97 -13.95 9.38
N ALA A 114 2.87 -15.28 9.24
CA ALA A 114 1.66 -16.00 9.59
C ALA A 114 1.43 -16.02 11.10
N LYS A 115 2.44 -16.24 11.95
CA LYS A 115 2.18 -16.35 13.41
C LYS A 115 1.64 -15.06 14.04
N SER A 116 1.75 -13.92 13.37
CA SER A 116 1.24 -12.66 13.92
C SER A 116 -0.23 -12.41 13.61
N THR A 117 -1.01 -12.19 14.67
CA THR A 117 -2.35 -11.63 14.61
C THR A 117 -2.35 -10.11 14.38
N GLN A 118 -1.19 -9.45 14.49
CA GLN A 118 -1.05 -8.01 14.30
C GLN A 118 -0.53 -7.70 12.88
N VAL A 119 -1.21 -6.79 12.19
CA VAL A 119 -0.85 -6.32 10.84
C VAL A 119 0.58 -5.76 10.82
N ASN A 120 0.99 -5.04 11.87
CA ASN A 120 2.30 -4.39 11.99
C ASN A 120 3.49 -5.37 11.91
N THR A 121 3.31 -6.63 12.33
CA THR A 121 4.39 -7.63 12.25
C THR A 121 4.64 -8.10 10.81
N LYS A 122 3.62 -8.09 9.94
CA LYS A 122 3.74 -8.52 8.54
C LYS A 122 4.56 -7.52 7.74
N PHE A 123 4.27 -6.24 7.91
CA PHE A 123 5.05 -5.16 7.30
C PHE A 123 6.47 -5.13 7.84
N SER A 124 6.69 -5.41 9.13
CA SER A 124 8.04 -5.53 9.68
C SER A 124 8.88 -6.62 9.02
N VAL A 125 8.33 -7.83 8.82
CA VAL A 125 9.07 -8.91 8.14
C VAL A 125 9.41 -8.53 6.70
N LEU A 126 8.44 -8.00 5.95
CA LEU A 126 8.65 -7.55 4.56
C LEU A 126 9.71 -6.44 4.49
N TRP A 127 9.64 -5.47 5.40
CA TRP A 127 10.58 -4.35 5.46
C TRP A 127 11.99 -4.83 5.77
N ASN A 128 12.17 -5.72 6.75
CA ASN A 128 13.48 -6.27 7.11
C ASN A 128 14.09 -7.02 5.91
N ARG A 129 13.29 -7.85 5.24
CA ARG A 129 13.74 -8.55 4.03
C ARG A 129 14.13 -7.58 2.91
N ALA A 130 13.37 -6.51 2.71
CA ALA A 130 13.66 -5.50 1.69
C ALA A 130 14.96 -4.76 2.00
N ASN A 131 15.18 -4.45 3.28
CA ASN A 131 16.40 -3.83 3.76
C ASN A 131 17.62 -4.75 3.54
N ASP A 132 17.52 -6.04 3.88
CA ASP A 132 18.59 -7.01 3.67
C ASP A 132 18.96 -7.14 2.18
N MET A 133 17.94 -7.18 1.31
CA MET A 133 18.13 -7.20 -0.14
C MET A 133 18.78 -5.90 -0.63
N ALA A 134 18.33 -4.74 -0.14
CA ALA A 134 18.92 -3.45 -0.48
C ALA A 134 20.42 -3.42 -0.12
N MET A 135 20.79 -3.83 1.09
CA MET A 135 22.19 -3.89 1.51
C MET A 135 23.02 -4.83 0.63
N ASN A 136 22.48 -6.00 0.27
CA ASN A 136 23.15 -6.94 -0.64
C ASN A 136 23.37 -6.35 -2.04
N TYR A 137 22.38 -5.63 -2.59
CA TYR A 137 22.52 -4.95 -3.87
C TYR A 137 23.54 -3.81 -3.81
N ALA A 138 23.52 -2.99 -2.77
CA ALA A 138 24.51 -1.92 -2.56
C ALA A 138 25.94 -2.48 -2.47
N GLN A 139 26.15 -3.57 -1.71
CA GLN A 139 27.45 -4.26 -1.62
C GLN A 139 27.94 -4.78 -2.97
N LYS A 140 27.03 -5.15 -3.87
CA LYS A 140 27.33 -5.61 -5.23
C LYS A 140 27.35 -4.48 -6.26
N SER A 141 27.25 -3.23 -5.84
CA SER A 141 27.15 -2.05 -6.73
C SER A 141 26.01 -2.15 -7.74
N LYS A 142 24.90 -2.82 -7.38
CA LYS A 142 23.68 -2.93 -8.18
C LYS A 142 22.71 -1.82 -7.78
N TRP A 143 22.94 -0.62 -8.31
CA TRP A 143 22.30 0.59 -7.83
C TRP A 143 20.84 0.74 -8.26
N GLN A 144 20.47 0.23 -9.44
CA GLN A 144 19.08 0.19 -9.89
C GLN A 144 18.28 -0.78 -9.01
N SER A 145 18.81 -1.96 -8.76
CA SER A 145 18.21 -2.95 -7.85
C SER A 145 18.11 -2.42 -6.41
N TYR A 146 19.14 -1.72 -5.91
CA TYR A 146 19.12 -1.04 -4.61
C TYR A 146 17.98 -0.03 -4.53
N ARG A 147 17.90 0.88 -5.51
CA ARG A 147 16.82 1.88 -5.62
C ARG A 147 15.44 1.23 -5.64
N ASP A 148 15.28 0.11 -6.33
CA ASP A 148 13.99 -0.59 -6.39
C ASP A 148 13.61 -1.21 -5.04
N MET A 149 14.57 -1.67 -4.26
CA MET A 149 14.31 -2.09 -2.87
C MET A 149 13.95 -0.89 -1.98
N ARG A 150 14.57 0.29 -2.16
CA ARG A 150 14.19 1.52 -1.45
C ARG A 150 12.75 1.94 -1.76
N LEU A 151 12.32 1.84 -3.03
CA LEU A 151 10.93 2.08 -3.41
C LEU A 151 9.99 1.08 -2.76
N MET A 152 10.36 -0.20 -2.73
CA MET A 152 9.59 -1.24 -2.05
C MET A 152 9.45 -0.95 -0.55
N MET A 153 10.52 -0.48 0.11
CA MET A 153 10.48 -0.05 1.51
C MET A 153 9.54 1.14 1.71
N ALA A 154 9.51 2.10 0.78
CA ALA A 154 8.56 3.22 0.78
C ALA A 154 7.10 2.72 0.72
N GLU A 155 6.80 1.80 -0.20
CA GLU A 155 5.48 1.21 -0.38
C GLU A 155 5.02 0.42 0.85
N ILE A 156 5.90 -0.42 1.43
CA ILE A 156 5.63 -1.16 2.67
C ILE A 156 5.29 -0.20 3.81
N THR A 157 6.09 0.85 3.97
CA THR A 157 5.94 1.82 5.06
C THR A 157 4.70 2.69 4.88
N HIS A 158 4.34 3.03 3.64
CA HIS A 158 3.11 3.71 3.30
C HIS A 158 1.89 2.84 3.66
N LYS A 159 1.92 1.55 3.29
CA LYS A 159 0.89 0.57 3.65
C LYS A 159 0.77 0.32 5.16
N ASP A 160 1.86 0.43 5.88
CA ASP A 160 1.91 0.39 7.36
C ASP A 160 1.50 1.73 8.01
N HIS A 161 0.98 2.69 7.24
CA HIS A 161 0.55 4.03 7.70
C HIS A 161 1.65 4.85 8.42
N LYS A 162 2.91 4.51 8.21
CA LYS A 162 4.06 5.27 8.74
C LYS A 162 4.46 6.37 7.75
N LEU A 163 3.52 7.29 7.50
CA LEU A 163 3.59 8.24 6.39
C LEU A 163 4.87 9.08 6.36
N GLN A 164 5.34 9.57 7.52
CA GLN A 164 6.60 10.33 7.60
C GLN A 164 7.79 9.52 7.08
N LYS A 165 7.88 8.24 7.48
CA LYS A 165 8.97 7.36 7.05
C LYS A 165 8.81 6.96 5.58
N ALA A 166 7.57 6.76 5.12
CA ALA A 166 7.30 6.51 3.71
C ALA A 166 7.74 7.68 2.83
N LEU A 167 7.45 8.92 3.26
CA LEU A 167 7.89 10.14 2.59
C LEU A 167 9.41 10.18 2.43
N GLU A 168 10.17 9.94 3.50
CA GLU A 168 11.63 9.89 3.46
C GLU A 168 12.14 8.89 2.42
N PHE A 169 11.56 7.67 2.36
CA PHE A 169 11.95 6.69 1.35
C PHE A 169 11.59 7.11 -0.07
N TYR A 170 10.41 7.71 -0.30
CA TYR A 170 10.06 8.20 -1.63
C TYR A 170 10.97 9.34 -2.08
N LEU A 171 11.34 10.26 -1.18
CA LEU A 171 12.30 11.33 -1.47
C LEU A 171 13.70 10.76 -1.76
N ALA A 172 14.13 9.72 -1.03
CA ALA A 172 15.36 9.00 -1.34
C ALA A 172 15.33 8.34 -2.71
N VAL A 173 14.21 7.72 -3.09
CA VAL A 173 14.06 7.16 -4.44
C VAL A 173 14.16 8.24 -5.51
N CYS A 174 13.50 9.40 -5.33
CA CYS A 174 13.62 10.52 -6.27
C CYS A 174 15.06 11.04 -6.38
N TYR A 175 15.78 11.11 -5.26
CA TYR A 175 17.19 11.49 -5.25
C TYR A 175 18.07 10.49 -6.02
N LEU A 176 17.87 9.19 -5.79
CA LEU A 176 18.58 8.14 -6.52
C LEU A 176 18.25 8.21 -8.02
N ASP A 177 16.97 8.37 -8.37
CA ASP A 177 16.47 8.50 -9.74
C ASP A 177 17.13 9.66 -10.49
N LEU A 178 17.23 10.85 -9.87
CA LEU A 178 17.90 12.02 -10.47
C LEU A 178 19.40 11.81 -10.69
N ASN A 179 20.00 10.90 -9.93
CA ASN A 179 21.40 10.52 -10.12
C ASN A 179 21.58 9.41 -11.17
N GLY A 180 20.51 8.83 -11.70
CA GLY A 180 20.54 7.82 -12.77
C GLY A 180 21.22 6.52 -12.33
N PRO A 181 20.58 5.70 -11.49
CA PRO A 181 21.16 4.46 -11.01
C PRO A 181 21.26 3.43 -12.15
N ASP A 182 22.32 2.62 -12.15
CA ASP A 182 22.53 1.53 -13.10
C ASP A 182 23.10 0.31 -12.35
N ASP A 183 22.77 -0.91 -12.79
CA ASP A 183 23.28 -2.16 -12.20
C ASP A 183 24.58 -2.63 -12.84
N SER A 184 24.92 -2.08 -14.00
CA SER A 184 26.10 -2.44 -14.80
C SER A 184 27.14 -1.32 -14.85
N ALA A 185 26.80 -0.13 -14.33
CA ALA A 185 27.66 1.05 -14.36
C ALA A 185 27.47 1.91 -13.09
N PRO A 186 28.40 2.84 -12.82
CA PRO A 186 28.18 3.90 -11.83
C PRO A 186 26.96 4.77 -12.18
N TYR A 187 26.50 5.57 -11.21
CA TYR A 187 25.43 6.53 -11.42
C TYR A 187 25.77 7.54 -12.54
N GLU A 188 24.78 7.83 -13.37
CA GLU A 188 24.88 8.81 -14.46
C GLU A 188 23.72 9.81 -14.41
N ALA A 189 23.94 10.97 -13.77
CA ALA A 189 22.90 11.99 -13.59
C ALA A 189 22.21 12.44 -14.89
N LYS A 190 22.90 12.39 -16.04
CA LYS A 190 22.32 12.73 -17.34
C LYS A 190 21.18 11.80 -17.77
N LYS A 191 21.12 10.58 -17.22
CA LYS A 191 20.08 9.59 -17.46
C LYS A 191 18.97 9.64 -16.40
N GLY A 192 19.08 10.52 -15.40
CA GLY A 192 18.15 10.56 -14.30
C GLY A 192 16.78 11.10 -14.68
N ASP A 193 15.72 10.43 -14.24
CA ASP A 193 14.33 10.85 -14.42
C ASP A 193 13.45 10.39 -13.25
N ILE A 194 12.55 11.25 -12.80
CA ILE A 194 11.62 10.93 -11.71
C ILE A 194 10.27 10.54 -12.31
N LYS A 195 9.78 9.36 -11.91
CA LYS A 195 8.44 8.92 -12.28
C LYS A 195 7.37 9.81 -11.63
N GLN A 196 6.48 10.38 -12.45
CA GLN A 196 5.39 11.24 -11.99
C GLN A 196 4.46 10.56 -10.96
N SER A 197 4.30 9.24 -11.04
CA SER A 197 3.53 8.48 -10.05
C SER A 197 4.10 8.60 -8.64
N ILE A 198 5.43 8.64 -8.48
CA ILE A 198 6.09 8.81 -7.18
C ILE A 198 5.85 10.23 -6.65
N ILE A 199 5.95 11.25 -7.51
CA ILE A 199 5.66 12.65 -7.16
C ILE A 199 4.22 12.79 -6.67
N ASN A 200 3.26 12.14 -7.33
CA ASN A 200 1.85 12.19 -6.91
C ASN A 200 1.67 11.60 -5.51
N THR A 201 2.27 10.44 -5.23
CA THR A 201 2.26 9.85 -3.87
C THR A 201 2.89 10.77 -2.84
N ILE A 202 4.02 11.43 -3.17
CA ILE A 202 4.66 12.41 -2.26
C ILE A 202 3.71 13.58 -1.97
N ARG A 203 3.00 14.12 -2.97
CA ARG A 203 2.02 15.20 -2.78
C ARG A 203 0.86 14.77 -1.88
N GLU A 204 0.34 13.56 -2.08
CA GLU A 204 -0.71 12.99 -1.23
C GLU A 204 -0.24 12.90 0.22
N ILE A 205 0.94 12.32 0.46
CA ILE A 205 1.51 12.20 1.80
C ILE A 205 1.79 13.58 2.42
N CYS A 206 2.33 14.54 1.67
CA CYS A 206 2.58 15.89 2.17
C CYS A 206 1.27 16.59 2.56
N THR A 207 0.20 16.40 1.78
CA THR A 207 -1.12 16.95 2.08
C THR A 207 -1.67 16.35 3.37
N GLU A 208 -1.57 15.03 3.53
CA GLU A 208 -2.04 14.33 4.73
C GLU A 208 -1.25 14.71 5.99
N LEU A 209 0.06 14.95 5.85
CA LEU A 209 0.93 15.38 6.95
C LEU A 209 0.96 16.90 7.18
N GLY A 210 0.32 17.70 6.32
CA GLY A 210 0.37 19.18 6.39
C GLY A 210 1.77 19.76 6.14
N ILE A 211 2.59 19.11 5.31
CA ILE A 211 3.97 19.53 5.02
C ILE A 211 3.97 20.66 3.98
N THR A 212 4.61 21.77 4.33
CA THR A 212 4.82 22.92 3.45
C THR A 212 5.99 22.67 2.48
N PRO A 213 6.08 23.41 1.35
CA PRO A 213 7.20 23.30 0.42
C PRO A 213 8.57 23.53 1.08
N ASP A 214 8.70 24.52 1.97
CA ASP A 214 9.95 24.82 2.66
C ASP A 214 10.35 23.67 3.59
N ARG A 215 9.38 23.10 4.31
CA ARG A 215 9.64 21.92 5.16
C ARG A 215 9.98 20.69 4.34
N LEU A 216 9.41 20.55 3.14
CA LEU A 216 9.73 19.46 2.21
C LEU A 216 11.19 19.51 1.75
N GLU A 217 11.75 20.71 1.52
CA GLU A 217 13.17 20.89 1.19
C GLU A 217 14.07 20.37 2.33
N GLU A 218 13.79 20.79 3.56
CA GLU A 218 14.55 20.37 4.73
C GLU A 218 14.52 18.84 4.90
N ILE A 219 13.35 18.23 4.72
CA ILE A 219 13.20 16.76 4.78
C ILE A 219 13.99 16.12 3.65
N TYR A 220 13.85 16.61 2.41
CA TYR A 220 14.53 16.06 1.24
C TYR A 220 16.05 16.08 1.41
N VAL A 221 16.61 17.21 1.85
CA VAL A 221 18.05 17.32 2.05
C VAL A 221 18.49 16.40 3.19
N SER A 222 17.84 16.49 4.36
CA SER A 222 18.27 15.74 5.55
C SER A 222 18.17 14.23 5.38
N CYS A 223 17.10 13.71 4.74
CA CYS A 223 16.93 12.27 4.57
C CYS A 223 17.89 11.66 3.54
N ASN A 224 18.39 12.46 2.60
CA ASN A 224 19.23 12.01 1.49
C ASN A 224 20.72 12.24 1.74
N LEU A 225 21.11 13.05 2.73
CA LEU A 225 22.50 13.24 3.13
C LEU A 225 23.22 11.90 3.43
N PRO A 226 22.63 10.93 4.16
CA PRO A 226 23.27 9.64 4.40
C PRO A 226 23.45 8.77 3.14
N GLU A 227 22.66 8.99 2.09
CA GLU A 227 22.77 8.23 0.84
C GLU A 227 23.97 8.71 0.01
N LYS A 228 24.40 9.97 0.16
CA LYS A 228 25.52 10.54 -0.58
C LYS A 228 26.81 9.76 -0.30
N ASN A 229 27.44 9.29 -1.37
CA ASN A 229 28.73 8.62 -1.34
C ASN A 229 29.57 8.97 -2.59
N SER A 230 30.72 8.34 -2.78
CA SER A 230 31.63 8.59 -3.90
C SER A 230 31.07 8.19 -5.27
N PHE A 231 30.06 7.32 -5.33
CA PHE A 231 29.46 6.83 -6.57
C PHE A 231 28.29 7.68 -7.05
N ILE A 232 27.64 8.45 -6.17
CA ILE A 232 26.50 9.30 -6.52
C ILE A 232 27.01 10.68 -6.96
N PRO A 233 26.75 11.14 -8.20
CA PRO A 233 27.39 12.34 -8.76
C PRO A 233 26.91 13.64 -8.14
N LEU A 234 25.61 13.76 -7.85
CA LEU A 234 25.01 14.99 -7.34
C LEU A 234 24.64 14.83 -5.86
N SER A 235 24.82 15.89 -5.09
CA SER A 235 24.34 16.00 -3.71
C SER A 235 22.83 16.21 -3.64
N PRO A 236 22.21 16.00 -2.46
CA PRO A 236 20.80 16.35 -2.24
C PRO A 236 20.50 17.83 -2.58
N GLN A 237 21.41 18.75 -2.24
CA GLN A 237 21.24 20.17 -2.54
C GLN A 237 21.25 20.46 -4.05
N GLU A 238 22.12 19.78 -4.81
CA GLU A 238 22.21 19.94 -6.27
C GLU A 238 21.01 19.33 -7.02
N THR A 239 20.38 18.31 -6.44
CA THR A 239 19.22 17.62 -7.02
C THR A 239 17.89 18.28 -6.65
N TRP A 240 17.83 19.04 -5.55
CA TRP A 240 16.61 19.71 -5.10
C TRP A 240 15.91 20.56 -6.18
N PRO A 241 16.59 21.44 -6.96
CA PRO A 241 15.92 22.23 -7.99
C PRO A 241 15.23 21.38 -9.06
N GLN A 242 15.81 20.23 -9.40
CA GLN A 242 15.25 19.29 -10.37
C GLN A 242 14.04 18.55 -9.79
N PHE A 243 14.15 18.09 -8.54
CA PHE A 243 13.02 17.53 -7.81
C PHE A 243 11.88 18.53 -7.70
N LEU A 244 12.16 19.77 -7.28
CA LEU A 244 11.15 20.82 -7.10
C LEU A 244 10.44 21.15 -8.42
N LYS A 245 11.17 21.16 -9.54
CA LYS A 245 10.59 21.32 -10.87
C LYS A 245 9.62 20.20 -11.20
N ALA A 246 9.97 18.94 -10.94
CA ALA A 246 9.07 17.80 -11.12
C ALA A 246 7.87 17.88 -10.15
N TYR A 247 8.11 18.24 -8.89
CA TYR A 247 7.09 18.40 -7.85
C TYR A 247 6.08 19.52 -8.14
N LYS A 248 6.45 20.55 -8.91
CA LYS A 248 5.54 21.62 -9.33
C LYS A 248 4.80 21.34 -10.65
N LYS A 249 5.24 20.34 -11.41
CA LYS A 249 4.63 19.99 -12.70
C LYS A 249 3.29 19.27 -12.47
N THR A 250 2.19 19.97 -12.69
CA THR A 250 0.83 19.40 -12.67
C THR A 250 0.59 18.51 -13.88
#